data_AF-A0A1S2ZKL0-F1
#
_entry.id   AF-A0A1S2ZKL0-F1
#
_cell.length_a   1.000
_cell.length_b   1.000
_cell.length_c   1.000
_cell.angle_alpha   90.00
_cell.angle_beta   90.00
_cell.angle_gamma   90.00
#
_symmetry.space_group_name_H-M   'P 1'
#
loop_
_entity.id
_entity.type
_entity.pdbx_description
1 polymer ?
#
loop_
_entity_poly.entity_id
_entity_poly.type
_entity_poly.pdbx_seq_one_letter_code
_entity_poly.pdbx_strand_id
1 'polypeptide(L)'
;MEYGPLEINDKLMRFFDHCEKFLTEVEGNATALHHVEAFKTGPEMQNVLNKVAATLQVPVSSLNADLIQVAFFACSFDLAIRGVKSPWCDVFDIEDAKVLEYLNDLKQYWKRAYGYAINSRSSCGLFQDIFRHMDKAVEQKQRSQPVSSPAILQFGHAETLLPLLSLMGYFKDKEPLTAHNYKEQLHRKFRSGRIVPYASNLIFVLYHCENARTPREEFQVQLLLNEKVLPLARSQDTVCLYEDLKEHYKDILQGCHATEECESPRLNSTSDEL
;
A
#
# COMPACT_ATOMS: atom_id res chain seq x y z
N MET A 1 28.60 -17.46 3.44
CA MET A 1 27.37 -17.24 4.23
C MET A 1 26.37 -18.26 3.74
N GLU A 2 26.10 -19.29 4.54
CA GLU A 2 24.95 -20.16 4.30
C GLU A 2 23.74 -19.39 4.81
N TYR A 3 22.88 -18.96 3.90
CA TYR A 3 21.59 -18.43 4.27
C TYR A 3 20.75 -19.59 4.81
N GLY A 4 20.06 -19.36 5.94
CA GLY A 4 19.10 -20.34 6.46
C GLY A 4 18.01 -20.65 5.41
N PRO A 5 17.23 -21.73 5.61
CA PRO A 5 16.13 -22.05 4.71
C PRO A 5 15.15 -20.89 4.63
N LEU A 6 14.52 -20.71 3.46
CA LEU A 6 13.45 -19.73 3.29
C LEU A 6 12.31 -20.04 4.27
N GLU A 7 11.97 -19.06 5.10
CA GLU A 7 10.82 -19.14 6.00
C GLU A 7 9.57 -18.57 5.30
N ILE A 8 8.48 -19.33 5.30
CA ILE A 8 7.19 -18.88 4.81
C ILE A 8 6.36 -18.43 6.01
N ASN A 9 6.08 -17.13 6.09
CA ASN A 9 5.28 -16.53 7.16
C ASN A 9 4.13 -15.70 6.60
N ASP A 10 3.08 -16.38 6.14
CA ASP A 10 1.91 -15.74 5.54
C ASP A 10 1.11 -14.90 6.54
N LYS A 11 1.13 -15.24 7.83
CA LYS A 11 0.50 -14.41 8.87
C LYS A 11 1.12 -13.01 8.93
N LEU A 12 2.43 -12.91 8.70
CA LEU A 12 3.15 -11.63 8.70
C LEU A 12 3.10 -10.92 7.34
N MET A 13 3.28 -11.65 6.24
CA MET A 13 3.42 -11.06 4.90
C MET A 13 2.10 -10.93 4.13
N ARG A 14 1.10 -11.72 4.51
CA ARG A 14 -0.26 -11.75 3.95
C ARG A 14 -1.31 -11.56 5.06
N PHE A 15 -1.02 -10.70 6.04
CA PHE A 15 -1.91 -10.42 7.18
C PHE A 15 -3.37 -10.17 6.78
N PHE A 16 -3.61 -9.57 5.61
CA PHE A 16 -4.95 -9.27 5.08
C PHE A 16 -5.79 -10.52 4.78
N ASP A 17 -5.16 -11.66 4.45
CA ASP A 17 -5.86 -12.94 4.24
C ASP A 17 -6.24 -13.61 5.56
N HIS A 18 -5.64 -13.18 6.67
CA HIS A 18 -5.83 -13.75 8.01
C HIS A 18 -6.59 -12.81 8.95
N CYS A 19 -7.08 -11.68 8.43
CA CYS A 19 -7.74 -10.65 9.21
C CYS A 19 -9.26 -10.73 9.02
N GLU A 20 -9.97 -11.36 9.95
CA GLU A 20 -11.42 -11.65 9.81
C GLU A 20 -12.25 -10.37 9.60
N LYS A 21 -11.94 -9.32 10.34
CA LYS A 21 -12.57 -8.01 10.19
C LYS A 21 -12.35 -7.41 8.79
N PHE A 22 -11.15 -7.51 8.23
CA PHE A 22 -10.87 -7.08 6.86
C PHE A 22 -11.69 -7.88 5.85
N LEU A 23 -11.69 -9.22 6.00
CA LEU A 23 -12.42 -10.12 5.12
C LEU A 23 -13.92 -9.83 5.14
N THR A 24 -14.48 -9.50 6.30
CA THR A 24 -15.91 -9.27 6.48
C THR A 24 -16.32 -7.85 6.07
N GLU A 25 -15.61 -6.82 6.54
CA GLU A 25 -16.00 -5.43 6.35
C GLU A 25 -15.61 -4.88 4.98
N VAL A 26 -14.61 -5.47 4.31
CA VAL A 26 -14.03 -4.96 3.06
C VAL A 26 -14.07 -5.99 1.93
N GLU A 27 -13.44 -7.17 2.08
CA GLU A 27 -13.32 -8.15 0.98
C GLU A 27 -14.68 -8.75 0.58
N GLY A 28 -15.48 -9.16 1.57
CA GLY A 28 -16.81 -9.74 1.39
C GLY A 28 -17.95 -8.73 1.35
N ASN A 29 -17.67 -7.44 1.56
CA ASN A 29 -18.68 -6.39 1.58
C ASN A 29 -18.89 -5.80 0.18
N ALA A 30 -20.05 -6.08 -0.41
CA ALA A 30 -20.43 -5.62 -1.75
C ALA A 30 -20.42 -4.09 -1.91
N THR A 31 -20.55 -3.33 -0.83
CA THR A 31 -20.57 -1.86 -0.86
C THR A 31 -19.22 -1.22 -0.60
N ALA A 32 -18.20 -2.01 -0.19
CA ALA A 32 -16.91 -1.47 0.21
C ALA A 32 -16.18 -0.75 -0.94
N LEU A 33 -16.47 -1.14 -2.18
CA LEU A 33 -15.89 -0.54 -3.39
C LEU A 33 -16.91 0.27 -4.19
N HIS A 34 -17.94 0.82 -3.55
CA HIS A 34 -18.99 1.58 -4.25
C HIS A 34 -18.43 2.74 -5.09
N HIS A 35 -17.35 3.40 -4.66
CA HIS A 35 -16.72 4.45 -5.46
C HIS A 35 -16.05 3.91 -6.73
N VAL A 36 -15.55 2.68 -6.73
CA VAL A 36 -15.01 2.03 -7.94
C VAL A 36 -16.16 1.79 -8.91
N GLU A 37 -17.26 1.19 -8.45
CA GLU A 37 -18.41 0.87 -9.29
C GLU A 37 -19.14 2.12 -9.81
N ALA A 38 -19.26 3.16 -8.98
CA ALA A 38 -19.77 4.45 -9.41
C ALA A 38 -18.86 5.12 -10.46
N PHE A 39 -17.53 5.04 -10.31
CA PHE A 39 -16.61 5.62 -11.28
C PHE A 39 -16.62 4.88 -12.63
N LYS A 40 -16.74 3.55 -12.62
CA LYS A 40 -16.87 2.71 -13.83
C LYS A 40 -18.03 3.15 -14.74
N THR A 41 -19.11 3.66 -14.14
CA THR A 41 -20.30 4.13 -14.86
C THR A 41 -20.35 5.65 -15.02
N GLY A 42 -19.37 6.37 -14.44
CA GLY A 42 -19.28 7.82 -14.42
C GLY A 42 -18.87 8.44 -15.76
N PRO A 43 -19.02 9.77 -15.91
CA PRO A 43 -18.84 10.46 -17.18
C PRO A 43 -17.42 10.35 -17.73
N GLU A 44 -16.41 10.30 -16.88
CA GLU A 44 -15.01 10.10 -17.27
C GLU A 44 -14.82 8.76 -18.00
N MET A 45 -15.34 7.67 -17.42
CA MET A 45 -15.25 6.34 -18.03
C MET A 45 -16.14 6.19 -19.26
N GLN A 46 -17.30 6.85 -19.30
CA GLN A 46 -18.14 6.87 -20.51
C GLN A 46 -17.42 7.54 -21.68
N ASN A 47 -16.64 8.60 -21.44
CA ASN A 47 -15.83 9.22 -22.49
C ASN A 47 -14.76 8.26 -23.02
N VAL A 48 -14.07 7.52 -22.14
CA VAL A 48 -13.10 6.49 -22.54
C VAL A 48 -13.78 5.39 -23.36
N LEU A 49 -14.93 4.88 -22.91
CA LEU A 49 -15.70 3.87 -23.63
C LEU A 49 -16.06 4.33 -25.06
N ASN A 50 -16.55 5.56 -25.21
CA ASN A 50 -16.90 6.11 -26.51
C ASN A 50 -15.70 6.23 -27.45
N LYS A 51 -14.55 6.73 -26.95
CA LYS A 51 -13.32 6.85 -27.72
C LYS A 51 -12.76 5.49 -28.15
N VAL A 52 -12.71 4.53 -27.23
CA VAL A 52 -12.21 3.18 -27.51
C VAL A 52 -13.12 2.46 -28.50
N ALA A 53 -14.44 2.55 -28.33
CA ALA A 53 -15.41 1.99 -29.26
C ALA A 53 -15.23 2.54 -30.69
N ALA A 54 -15.03 3.86 -30.82
CA ALA A 54 -14.77 4.51 -32.10
C ALA A 54 -13.45 4.02 -32.72
N THR A 55 -12.39 3.90 -31.92
CA THR A 55 -11.07 3.43 -32.35
C THR A 55 -11.12 1.98 -32.84
N LEU A 56 -11.86 1.12 -32.13
CA LEU A 56 -12.02 -0.30 -32.48
C LEU A 56 -13.13 -0.56 -33.51
N GLN A 57 -13.91 0.46 -33.87
CA GLN A 57 -15.06 0.37 -34.78
C GLN A 57 -16.13 -0.64 -34.31
N VAL A 58 -16.44 -0.65 -33.01
CA VAL A 58 -17.46 -1.52 -32.40
C VAL A 58 -18.56 -0.69 -31.74
N PRO A 59 -19.78 -1.24 -31.54
CA PRO A 59 -20.81 -0.56 -30.76
C PRO A 59 -20.35 -0.33 -29.31
N VAL A 60 -20.62 0.86 -28.77
CA VAL A 60 -20.29 1.21 -27.37
C VAL A 60 -20.96 0.23 -26.39
N SER A 61 -22.16 -0.24 -26.71
CA SER A 61 -22.91 -1.22 -25.90
C SER A 61 -22.25 -2.60 -25.80
N SER A 62 -21.25 -2.89 -26.64
CA SER A 62 -20.44 -4.10 -26.57
C SER A 62 -19.26 -3.98 -25.59
N LEU A 63 -19.01 -2.79 -25.05
CA LEU A 63 -17.92 -2.51 -24.12
C LEU A 63 -18.46 -2.16 -22.72
N ASN A 64 -17.63 -2.40 -21.71
CA ASN A 64 -17.84 -1.93 -20.35
C ASN A 64 -16.48 -1.59 -19.71
N ALA A 65 -16.51 -0.91 -18.57
CA ALA A 65 -15.29 -0.46 -17.90
C ALA A 65 -14.31 -1.61 -17.55
N ASP A 66 -14.80 -2.81 -17.29
CA ASP A 66 -13.94 -3.96 -16.99
C ASP A 66 -13.22 -4.46 -18.24
N LEU A 67 -13.89 -4.56 -19.39
CA LEU A 67 -13.26 -4.88 -20.68
C LEU A 67 -12.21 -3.83 -21.08
N ILE A 68 -12.51 -2.55 -20.86
CA ILE A 68 -11.56 -1.45 -21.10
C ILE A 68 -10.31 -1.60 -20.22
N GLN A 69 -10.48 -1.90 -18.93
CA GLN A 69 -9.35 -2.16 -18.03
C GLN A 69 -8.53 -3.37 -18.48
N VAL A 70 -9.18 -4.46 -18.94
CA VAL A 70 -8.46 -5.63 -19.49
C VAL A 70 -7.60 -5.24 -20.68
N ALA A 71 -8.14 -4.48 -21.64
CA ALA A 71 -7.37 -3.99 -22.79
C ALA A 71 -6.19 -3.09 -22.36
N PHE A 72 -6.42 -2.20 -21.39
CA PHE A 72 -5.36 -1.35 -20.84
C PHE A 72 -4.26 -2.16 -20.15
N PHE A 73 -4.64 -3.17 -19.35
CA PHE A 73 -3.67 -4.02 -18.69
C PHE A 73 -2.93 -4.94 -19.67
N ALA A 74 -3.57 -5.41 -20.75
CA ALA A 74 -2.88 -6.17 -21.80
C ALA A 74 -1.69 -5.40 -22.38
N CYS A 75 -1.88 -4.09 -22.67
CA CYS A 75 -0.77 -3.21 -23.02
C CYS A 75 0.32 -3.18 -21.94
N SER A 76 -0.07 -2.96 -20.68
CA SER A 76 0.89 -2.85 -19.57
C SER A 76 1.69 -4.14 -19.36
N PHE A 77 1.07 -5.30 -19.52
CA PHE A 77 1.71 -6.60 -19.35
C PHE A 77 2.66 -6.93 -20.50
N ASP A 78 2.25 -6.68 -21.75
CA ASP A 78 3.15 -6.87 -22.91
C ASP A 78 4.40 -5.99 -22.77
N LEU A 79 4.24 -4.75 -22.31
CA LEU A 79 5.38 -3.87 -22.08
C LEU A 79 6.25 -4.35 -20.93
N ALA A 80 5.66 -4.67 -19.77
CA ALA A 80 6.42 -5.05 -18.57
C ALA A 80 7.12 -6.40 -18.69
N ILE A 81 6.48 -7.39 -19.33
CA ILE A 81 6.99 -8.76 -19.42
C ILE A 81 7.88 -8.94 -20.66
N ARG A 82 7.50 -8.35 -21.79
CA ARG A 82 8.14 -8.61 -23.09
C ARG A 82 8.93 -7.42 -23.62
N GLY A 83 8.80 -6.24 -23.02
CA GLY A 83 9.40 -5.00 -23.54
C GLY A 83 8.77 -4.53 -24.85
N VAL A 84 7.55 -4.99 -25.16
CA VAL A 84 6.88 -4.69 -26.43
C VAL A 84 5.71 -3.75 -26.20
N LYS A 85 5.66 -2.65 -26.94
CA LYS A 85 4.45 -1.83 -27.06
C LYS A 85 3.45 -2.59 -27.95
N SER A 86 2.45 -3.21 -27.34
CA SER A 86 1.42 -3.93 -28.11
C SER A 86 0.39 -2.96 -28.71
N PRO A 87 -0.35 -3.38 -29.76
CA PRO A 87 -1.40 -2.54 -30.36
C PRO A 87 -2.47 -2.12 -29.36
N TRP A 88 -2.66 -2.86 -28.27
CA TRP A 88 -3.54 -2.45 -27.17
C TRP A 88 -3.15 -1.11 -26.57
N CYS A 89 -1.87 -0.73 -26.61
CA CYS A 89 -1.40 0.56 -26.14
C CYS A 89 -1.85 1.72 -27.05
N ASP A 90 -2.06 1.47 -28.34
CA ASP A 90 -2.47 2.49 -29.31
C ASP A 90 -3.97 2.79 -29.28
N VAL A 91 -4.73 1.98 -28.52
CA VAL A 91 -6.17 2.17 -28.29
C VAL A 91 -6.44 3.33 -27.32
N PHE A 92 -5.44 3.72 -26.51
CA PHE A 92 -5.60 4.69 -25.43
C PHE A 92 -4.71 5.92 -25.65
N ASP A 93 -5.26 7.10 -25.41
CA ASP A 93 -4.46 8.32 -25.26
C ASP A 93 -4.04 8.56 -23.80
N ILE A 94 -3.25 9.60 -23.56
CA ILE A 94 -2.74 9.94 -22.22
C ILE A 94 -3.87 10.32 -21.26
N GLU A 95 -4.93 10.96 -21.74
CA GLU A 95 -6.06 11.35 -20.89
C GLU A 95 -6.88 10.12 -20.50
N ASP A 96 -7.08 9.17 -21.42
CA ASP A 96 -7.71 7.89 -21.13
C ASP A 96 -6.90 7.10 -20.09
N ALA A 97 -5.57 7.08 -20.24
CA ALA A 97 -4.68 6.44 -19.27
C ALA A 97 -4.75 7.08 -17.88
N LYS A 98 -4.93 8.41 -17.77
CA LYS A 98 -5.11 9.09 -16.48
C LYS A 98 -6.44 8.73 -15.82
N VAL A 99 -7.51 8.57 -16.59
CA VAL A 99 -8.82 8.11 -16.08
C VAL A 99 -8.70 6.68 -15.55
N LEU A 100 -8.04 5.79 -16.31
CA LEU A 100 -7.82 4.41 -15.91
C LEU A 100 -6.86 4.27 -14.71
N GLU A 101 -5.82 5.11 -14.63
CA GLU A 101 -4.96 5.25 -13.44
C GLU A 101 -5.81 5.61 -12.21
N TYR A 102 -6.73 6.58 -12.34
CA TYR A 102 -7.60 6.97 -11.24
C TYR A 102 -8.58 5.88 -10.82
N LEU A 103 -9.15 5.14 -11.78
CA LEU A 103 -10.01 3.98 -11.47
C LEU A 103 -9.24 2.92 -10.67
N ASN A 104 -8.00 2.61 -11.05
CA ASN A 104 -7.16 1.68 -10.30
C ASN A 104 -6.78 2.25 -8.91
N ASP A 105 -6.49 3.56 -8.83
CA ASP A 105 -6.21 4.21 -7.56
C ASP A 105 -7.40 4.18 -6.62
N LEU A 106 -8.63 4.38 -7.10
CA LEU A 106 -9.84 4.21 -6.29
C LEU A 106 -9.92 2.80 -5.71
N LYS A 107 -9.69 1.78 -6.53
CA LYS A 107 -9.70 0.38 -6.08
C LYS A 107 -8.68 0.15 -4.98
N GLN A 108 -7.42 0.59 -5.17
CA GLN A 108 -6.36 0.40 -4.17
C GLN A 108 -6.57 1.26 -2.92
N TYR A 109 -7.06 2.49 -3.07
CA TYR A 109 -7.37 3.40 -1.98
C TYR A 109 -8.42 2.79 -1.05
N TRP A 110 -9.54 2.34 -1.61
CA TRP A 110 -10.66 1.81 -0.84
C TRP A 110 -10.42 0.40 -0.32
N LYS A 111 -9.73 -0.45 -1.09
CA LYS A 111 -9.51 -1.85 -0.71
C LYS A 111 -8.29 -2.08 0.17
N ARG A 112 -7.20 -1.31 0.00
CA ARG A 112 -5.89 -1.63 0.59
C ARG A 112 -5.22 -0.47 1.33
N ALA A 113 -5.79 0.73 1.29
CA ALA A 113 -5.21 1.91 1.93
C ALA A 113 -6.26 2.66 2.75
N TYR A 114 -6.44 3.95 2.53
CA TYR A 114 -7.19 4.86 3.41
C TYR A 114 -8.72 4.73 3.38
N GLY A 115 -9.30 3.81 2.61
CA GLY A 115 -10.76 3.60 2.58
C GLY A 115 -11.35 3.19 3.91
N TYR A 116 -10.71 2.25 4.61
CA TYR A 116 -11.16 1.70 5.88
C TYR A 116 -10.00 1.61 6.86
N ALA A 117 -10.27 1.87 8.14
CA ALA A 117 -9.24 1.84 9.18
C ALA A 117 -8.52 0.48 9.21
N ILE A 118 -9.28 -0.62 9.09
CA ILE A 118 -8.77 -1.99 9.13
C ILE A 118 -7.75 -2.30 8.02
N ASN A 119 -7.87 -1.65 6.86
CA ASN A 119 -6.93 -1.84 5.76
C ASN A 119 -5.49 -1.59 6.22
N SER A 120 -5.24 -0.46 6.90
CA SER A 120 -3.92 -0.12 7.43
C SER A 120 -3.60 -0.84 8.74
N ARG A 121 -4.56 -0.94 9.67
CA ARG A 121 -4.38 -1.52 11.00
C ARG A 121 -3.97 -2.99 10.97
N SER A 122 -4.48 -3.76 10.01
CA SER A 122 -4.11 -5.16 9.82
C SER A 122 -2.61 -5.38 9.57
N SER A 123 -1.87 -4.35 9.13
CA SER A 123 -0.43 -4.42 8.89
C SER A 123 0.44 -4.16 10.12
N CYS A 124 -0.13 -3.87 11.30
CA CYS A 124 0.69 -3.44 12.42
C CYS A 124 1.60 -4.52 13.00
N GLY A 125 1.27 -5.81 12.84
CA GLY A 125 2.17 -6.91 13.18
C GLY A 125 3.47 -6.85 12.35
N LEU A 126 3.37 -6.56 11.05
CA LEU A 126 4.54 -6.35 10.18
C LEU A 126 5.32 -5.10 10.59
N PHE A 127 4.63 -4.01 10.91
CA PHE A 127 5.27 -2.79 11.37
C PHE A 127 6.06 -2.99 12.68
N GLN A 128 5.48 -3.69 13.65
CA GLN A 128 6.15 -4.05 14.91
C GLN A 128 7.33 -4.99 14.69
N ASP A 129 7.21 -5.93 13.76
CA ASP A 129 8.28 -6.86 13.41
C ASP A 129 9.53 -6.12 12.88
N ILE A 130 9.34 -5.13 12.01
CA ILE A 130 10.42 -4.26 11.50
C ILE A 130 11.15 -3.56 12.65
N PHE A 131 10.41 -2.97 13.60
CA PHE A 131 11.02 -2.30 14.76
C PHE A 131 11.68 -3.26 15.73
N ARG A 132 11.10 -4.45 15.95
CA ARG A 132 11.71 -5.51 16.77
C ARG A 132 13.11 -5.87 16.27
N HIS A 133 13.29 -5.93 14.95
CA HIS A 133 14.58 -6.22 14.35
C HIS A 133 15.59 -5.08 14.51
N MET A 134 15.16 -3.83 14.33
CA MET A 134 15.99 -2.65 14.58
C MET A 134 16.39 -2.54 16.06
N ASP A 135 15.44 -2.74 16.98
CA ASP A 135 15.67 -2.75 18.43
C ASP A 135 16.71 -3.79 18.82
N LYS A 136 16.60 -5.02 18.29
CA LYS A 136 17.59 -6.08 18.52
C LYS A 136 18.99 -5.67 18.03
N ALA A 137 19.09 -5.00 16.89
CA ALA A 137 20.37 -4.53 16.37
C ALA A 137 20.97 -3.42 17.25
N VAL A 138 20.15 -2.48 17.73
CA VAL A 138 20.55 -1.44 18.70
C VAL A 138 21.07 -2.09 19.98
N GLU A 139 20.32 -3.01 20.59
CA GLU A 139 20.71 -3.70 21.83
C GLU A 139 22.03 -4.47 21.68
N GLN A 140 22.21 -5.17 20.56
CA GLN A 140 23.45 -5.90 20.26
C GLN A 140 24.64 -4.92 20.17
N LYS A 141 24.47 -3.80 19.46
CA LYS A 141 25.53 -2.79 19.35
C LYS A 141 25.86 -2.14 20.70
N GLN A 142 24.86 -1.78 21.49
CA GLN A 142 25.05 -1.24 22.84
C GLN A 142 25.79 -2.21 23.77
N ARG A 143 25.59 -3.53 23.59
CA ARG A 143 26.33 -4.59 24.30
C ARG A 143 27.69 -4.93 23.68
N SER A 144 28.15 -4.16 22.69
CA SER A 144 29.37 -4.44 21.93
C SER A 144 29.39 -5.83 21.26
N GLN A 145 28.21 -6.35 20.91
CA GLN A 145 28.03 -7.62 20.21
C GLN A 145 27.92 -7.41 18.70
N PRO A 146 28.35 -8.39 17.88
CA PRO A 146 28.09 -8.35 16.45
C PRO A 146 26.57 -8.41 16.18
N VAL A 147 26.11 -7.64 15.19
CA VAL A 147 24.70 -7.66 14.78
C VAL A 147 24.42 -9.00 14.11
N SER A 148 23.50 -9.78 14.68
CA SER A 148 23.21 -11.14 14.20
C SER A 148 22.50 -11.17 12.85
N SER A 149 21.75 -10.12 12.53
CA SER A 149 20.91 -10.03 11.34
C SER A 149 21.09 -8.65 10.70
N PRO A 150 22.22 -8.41 10.00
CA PRO A 150 22.53 -7.09 9.45
C PRO A 150 21.64 -6.70 8.26
N ALA A 151 20.98 -7.68 7.63
CA ALA A 151 19.98 -7.49 6.58
C ALA A 151 18.84 -8.47 6.78
N ILE A 152 17.61 -7.98 6.62
CA ILE A 152 16.38 -8.78 6.69
C ILE A 152 15.58 -8.47 5.43
N LEU A 153 15.30 -9.51 4.66
CA LEU A 153 14.63 -9.41 3.37
C LEU A 153 13.29 -10.12 3.48
N GLN A 154 12.21 -9.35 3.34
CA GLN A 154 10.85 -9.84 3.39
C GLN A 154 10.18 -9.61 2.03
N PHE A 155 9.53 -10.65 1.51
CA PHE A 155 8.90 -10.62 0.20
C PHE A 155 7.40 -10.78 0.39
N GLY A 156 6.65 -9.81 -0.15
CA GLY A 156 5.20 -9.77 -0.07
C GLY A 156 4.60 -9.27 -1.38
N HIS A 157 3.40 -8.70 -1.29
CA HIS A 157 2.66 -8.18 -2.44
C HIS A 157 2.49 -6.66 -2.35
N ALA A 158 1.95 -6.05 -3.41
CA ALA A 158 1.51 -4.65 -3.36
C ALA A 158 0.49 -4.45 -2.23
N GLU A 159 -0.35 -5.45 -1.99
CA GLU A 159 -1.31 -5.56 -0.90
C GLU A 159 -0.67 -5.69 0.50
N THR A 160 0.64 -5.95 0.59
CA THR A 160 1.39 -5.90 1.85
C THR A 160 1.91 -4.48 2.10
N LEU A 161 2.52 -3.86 1.07
CA LEU A 161 3.17 -2.54 1.20
C LEU A 161 2.17 -1.39 1.31
N LEU A 162 1.05 -1.42 0.58
CA LEU A 162 0.07 -0.34 0.61
C LEU A 162 -0.54 -0.13 2.02
N PRO A 163 -1.03 -1.18 2.72
CA PRO A 163 -1.44 -1.06 4.11
C PRO A 163 -0.37 -0.50 5.04
N LEU A 164 0.87 -0.99 4.91
CA LEU A 164 1.99 -0.59 5.76
C LEU A 164 2.34 0.89 5.58
N LEU A 165 2.47 1.35 4.34
CA LEU A 165 2.69 2.77 4.02
C LEU A 165 1.52 3.64 4.49
N SER A 166 0.29 3.12 4.38
CA SER A 166 -0.91 3.82 4.85
C SER A 166 -0.91 3.96 6.38
N LEU A 167 -0.54 2.89 7.09
CA LEU A 167 -0.40 2.85 8.56
C LEU A 167 0.66 3.86 9.02
N MET A 168 1.75 3.99 8.28
CA MET A 168 2.81 4.98 8.51
C MET A 168 2.40 6.42 8.18
N GLY A 169 1.24 6.63 7.55
CA GLY A 169 0.71 7.96 7.21
C GLY A 169 1.16 8.52 5.86
N TYR A 170 1.74 7.71 4.98
CA TYR A 170 2.24 8.17 3.68
C TYR A 170 1.18 8.27 2.59
N PHE A 171 1.30 9.29 1.74
CA PHE A 171 0.44 9.50 0.57
C PHE A 171 -1.04 9.72 0.88
N LYS A 172 -1.37 10.12 2.12
CA LYS A 172 -2.73 10.53 2.48
C LYS A 172 -3.08 11.86 1.83
N ASP A 173 -4.10 11.85 1.00
CA ASP A 173 -4.70 13.05 0.42
C ASP A 173 -5.48 13.86 1.47
N LYS A 174 -5.68 15.15 1.19
CA LYS A 174 -6.48 16.03 2.07
C LYS A 174 -7.94 15.57 2.09
N GLU A 175 -8.49 15.34 0.90
CA GLU A 175 -9.82 14.79 0.71
C GLU A 175 -9.70 13.34 0.22
N PRO A 176 -10.57 12.43 0.66
CA PRO A 176 -10.57 11.06 0.14
C PRO A 176 -10.76 11.01 -1.39
N LEU A 177 -10.16 10.01 -2.02
CA LEU A 177 -10.44 9.72 -3.44
C LEU A 177 -11.85 9.15 -3.55
N THR A 178 -12.68 9.73 -4.41
CA THR A 178 -14.07 9.30 -4.64
C THR A 178 -14.37 9.21 -6.13
N ALA A 179 -15.50 8.59 -6.47
CA ALA A 179 -16.00 8.54 -7.84
C ALA A 179 -16.29 9.92 -8.45
N HIS A 180 -16.41 10.97 -7.64
CA HIS A 180 -16.96 12.25 -8.08
C HIS A 180 -15.95 13.40 -8.07
N ASN A 181 -14.71 13.16 -7.63
CA ASN A 181 -13.70 14.20 -7.48
C ASN A 181 -12.43 13.97 -8.32
N TYR A 182 -12.55 13.27 -9.46
CA TYR A 182 -11.42 13.03 -10.37
C TYR A 182 -10.70 14.31 -10.79
N LYS A 183 -11.45 15.37 -11.11
CA LYS A 183 -10.90 16.65 -11.58
C LYS A 183 -10.14 17.40 -10.49
N GLU A 184 -10.61 17.31 -9.25
CA GLU A 184 -9.96 17.87 -8.07
C GLU A 184 -8.73 17.04 -7.68
N GLN A 185 -8.71 15.75 -8.01
CA GLN A 185 -7.66 14.79 -7.67
C GLN A 185 -6.61 14.58 -8.77
N LEU A 186 -6.50 15.52 -9.72
CA LEU A 186 -5.45 15.49 -10.76
C LEU A 186 -4.03 15.55 -10.17
N HIS A 187 -3.87 16.18 -8.99
CA HIS A 187 -2.59 16.28 -8.27
C HIS A 187 -2.56 15.49 -6.95
N ARG A 188 -3.43 14.47 -6.84
CA ARG A 188 -3.46 13.57 -5.67
C ARG A 188 -2.08 12.99 -5.34
N LYS A 189 -1.84 12.82 -4.05
CA LYS A 189 -0.67 12.13 -3.49
C LYS A 189 -0.81 10.62 -3.66
N PHE A 190 -2.01 10.07 -3.47
CA PHE A 190 -2.25 8.65 -3.62
C PHE A 190 -2.30 8.24 -5.10
N ARG A 191 -1.18 7.73 -5.59
CA ARG A 191 -1.04 7.14 -6.94
C ARG A 191 -0.41 5.76 -6.82
N SER A 192 -1.25 4.73 -6.77
CA SER A 192 -0.85 3.34 -6.52
C SER A 192 0.26 2.87 -7.45
N GLY A 193 0.19 3.20 -8.75
CA GLY A 193 1.22 2.86 -9.74
C GLY A 193 2.59 3.53 -9.52
N ARG A 194 2.66 4.59 -8.71
CA ARG A 194 3.92 5.24 -8.30
C ARG A 194 4.40 4.79 -6.92
N ILE A 195 3.47 4.36 -6.07
CA ILE A 195 3.74 3.91 -4.71
C ILE A 195 4.23 2.47 -4.74
N VAL A 196 3.45 1.57 -5.38
CA VAL A 196 3.71 0.13 -5.48
C VAL A 196 3.73 -0.36 -6.94
N PRO A 197 4.67 0.11 -7.79
CA PRO A 197 4.91 -0.50 -9.10
C PRO A 197 5.42 -1.94 -8.96
N TYR A 198 5.59 -2.65 -10.07
CA TYR A 198 6.32 -3.92 -10.06
C TYR A 198 7.71 -3.75 -9.43
N ALA A 199 8.11 -4.74 -8.62
CA ALA A 199 9.34 -4.73 -7.83
C ALA A 199 9.45 -3.58 -6.81
N SER A 200 8.31 -3.02 -6.37
CA SER A 200 8.31 -2.04 -5.28
C SER A 200 8.94 -2.59 -4.00
N ASN A 201 9.66 -1.72 -3.29
CA ASN A 201 10.36 -2.03 -2.05
C ASN A 201 10.28 -0.85 -1.09
N LEU A 202 10.16 -1.16 0.20
CA LEU A 202 10.30 -0.21 1.30
C LEU A 202 11.48 -0.67 2.17
N ILE A 203 12.44 0.21 2.39
CA ILE A 203 13.69 -0.11 3.10
C ILE A 203 13.81 0.81 4.32
N PHE A 204 14.08 0.21 5.47
CA PHE A 204 14.50 0.90 6.69
C PHE A 204 16.00 0.70 6.87
N VAL A 205 16.76 1.78 6.86
CA VAL A 205 18.21 1.75 7.08
C VAL A 205 18.50 2.32 8.47
N LEU A 206 18.97 1.46 9.36
CA LEU A 206 19.44 1.85 10.69
C LEU A 206 20.96 2.07 10.66
N TYR A 207 21.38 3.30 10.95
CA TYR A 207 22.78 3.70 11.05
C TYR A 207 23.26 3.64 12.50
N HIS A 208 24.50 3.22 12.69
CA HIS A 208 25.27 3.42 13.92
C HIS A 208 26.30 4.51 13.67
N CYS A 209 26.23 5.61 14.42
CA CYS A 209 27.03 6.81 14.20
C CYS A 209 28.21 6.87 15.18
N GLU A 210 29.43 6.55 14.72
CA GLU A 210 30.63 6.53 15.57
C GLU A 210 30.99 7.89 16.18
N ASN A 211 30.63 8.98 15.50
CA ASN A 211 30.94 10.35 15.91
C ASN A 211 29.75 11.07 16.58
N ALA A 212 28.82 10.32 17.17
CA ALA A 212 27.67 10.88 17.88
C ALA A 212 28.12 11.73 19.09
N ARG A 213 27.52 12.91 19.27
CA ARG A 213 27.83 13.81 20.40
C ARG A 213 27.00 13.47 21.62
N THR A 214 25.86 12.83 21.43
CA THR A 214 24.97 12.36 22.50
C THR A 214 24.61 10.90 22.29
N PRO A 215 24.26 10.15 23.36
CA PRO A 215 23.79 8.77 23.22
C PRO A 215 22.58 8.61 22.29
N ARG A 216 21.74 9.64 22.16
CA ARG A 216 20.56 9.60 21.26
C ARG A 216 20.94 9.70 19.78
N GLU A 217 22.05 10.36 19.47
CA GLU A 217 22.58 10.50 18.11
C GLU A 217 23.29 9.26 17.60
N GLU A 218 23.55 8.28 18.48
CA GLU A 218 24.25 7.04 18.16
C GLU A 218 23.50 6.20 17.11
N PHE A 219 22.16 6.31 17.07
CA PHE A 219 21.33 5.57 16.12
C PHE A 219 20.41 6.49 15.35
N GLN A 220 20.51 6.42 14.03
CA GLN A 220 19.69 7.19 13.10
C GLN A 220 19.03 6.28 12.09
N VAL A 221 17.90 6.70 11.54
CA VAL A 221 17.12 5.90 10.59
C VAL A 221 16.78 6.70 9.35
N GLN A 222 16.89 6.05 8.19
CA GLN A 222 16.45 6.55 6.90
C GLN A 222 15.49 5.56 6.26
N LEU A 223 14.49 6.10 5.57
CA LEU A 223 13.54 5.31 4.80
C LEU A 223 13.79 5.48 3.31
N LEU A 224 13.65 4.41 2.55
CA LEU A 224 13.64 4.46 1.10
C LEU A 224 12.40 3.73 0.58
N LEU A 225 11.73 4.32 -0.41
CA LEU A 225 10.65 3.69 -1.16
C LEU A 225 11.05 3.66 -2.63
N ASN A 226 11.07 2.47 -3.22
CA ASN A 226 11.50 2.25 -4.60
C ASN A 226 12.89 2.86 -4.84
N GLU A 227 13.83 2.53 -3.94
CA GLU A 227 15.24 2.97 -3.94
C GLU A 227 15.45 4.49 -3.89
N LYS A 228 14.40 5.27 -3.58
CA LYS A 228 14.48 6.72 -3.40
C LYS A 228 14.26 7.05 -1.94
N VAL A 229 15.05 7.99 -1.42
CA VAL A 229 14.87 8.52 -0.07
C VAL A 229 13.42 8.97 0.10
N LEU A 230 12.77 8.39 1.10
CA LEU A 230 11.40 8.71 1.50
C LEU A 230 11.48 9.68 2.70
N PRO A 231 11.17 10.97 2.51
CA PRO A 231 11.14 11.92 3.63
C PRO A 231 10.14 11.48 4.69
N LEU A 232 10.47 11.67 5.96
CA LEU A 232 9.62 11.28 7.07
C LEU A 232 8.27 11.98 7.01
N ALA A 233 7.17 11.23 7.14
CA ALA A 233 5.81 11.73 6.92
C ALA A 233 5.50 13.04 7.67
N ARG A 234 5.96 13.17 8.92
CA ARG A 234 5.70 14.33 9.78
C ARG A 234 6.68 15.49 9.59
N SER A 235 7.99 15.22 9.58
CA SER A 235 9.01 16.29 9.60
C SER A 235 9.55 16.67 8.23
N GLN A 236 9.38 15.81 7.22
CA GLN A 236 9.97 15.91 5.89
C GLN A 236 11.51 15.84 5.88
N ASP A 237 12.13 15.49 7.01
CA ASP A 237 13.56 15.19 7.04
C ASP A 237 13.84 13.86 6.34
N THR A 238 15.06 13.71 5.84
CA THR A 238 15.50 12.49 5.13
C THR A 238 16.12 11.44 6.06
N VAL A 239 16.45 11.84 7.29
CA VAL A 239 17.03 11.03 8.36
C VAL A 239 16.50 11.58 9.69
N CYS A 240 16.23 10.72 10.66
CA CYS A 240 15.97 11.15 12.04
C CYS A 240 16.66 10.25 13.07
N LEU A 241 16.63 10.66 14.33
CA LEU A 241 17.01 9.80 15.44
C LEU A 241 16.05 8.60 15.51
N TYR A 242 16.60 7.41 15.73
CA TYR A 242 15.80 6.19 15.81
C TYR A 242 14.74 6.27 16.92
N GLU A 243 15.10 6.84 18.07
CA GLU A 243 14.17 7.05 19.19
C GLU A 243 13.04 8.04 18.86
N ASP A 244 13.30 9.08 18.05
CA ASP A 244 12.24 10.01 17.64
C ASP A 244 11.25 9.32 16.68
N LEU A 245 11.74 8.40 15.84
CA LEU A 245 10.86 7.58 14.99
C LEU A 245 9.99 6.64 15.83
N LYS A 246 10.56 6.00 16.86
CA LYS A 246 9.81 5.14 17.80
C LYS A 246 8.75 5.93 18.54
N GLU A 247 9.08 7.10 19.06
CA GLU A 247 8.11 7.95 19.76
C GLU A 247 7.00 8.41 18.82
N HIS A 248 7.34 8.74 17.56
CA HIS A 248 6.33 9.13 16.57
C HIS A 248 5.28 8.04 16.33
N TYR A 249 5.69 6.77 16.29
CA TYR A 249 4.82 5.62 16.03
C TYR A 249 4.47 4.81 17.28
N LYS A 250 4.67 5.38 18.48
CA LYS A 250 4.48 4.70 19.77
C LYS A 250 3.10 4.05 19.91
N ASP A 251 2.05 4.75 19.51
CA ASP A 251 0.67 4.24 19.60
C ASP A 251 0.47 2.96 18.78
N ILE A 252 1.14 2.84 17.63
CA ILE A 252 1.10 1.64 16.79
C ILE A 252 2.00 0.55 17.39
N LEU A 253 3.20 0.91 17.85
CA LEU A 253 4.16 -0.02 18.43
C LEU A 253 3.67 -0.66 19.73
N GLN A 254 2.89 0.07 20.53
CA GLN A 254 2.45 -0.37 21.85
C GLN A 254 0.96 -0.75 21.90
N GLY A 255 0.12 -0.10 21.10
CA GLY A 255 -1.35 -0.20 21.20
C GLY A 255 -2.03 -0.92 20.05
N CYS A 256 -1.29 -1.40 19.04
CA CYS A 256 -1.88 -2.17 17.95
C CYS A 256 -1.64 -3.66 18.15
N HIS A 257 -2.69 -4.40 18.49
CA HIS A 257 -2.62 -5.86 18.60
C HIS A 257 -3.30 -6.46 17.38
N ALA A 258 -2.52 -7.09 16.49
CA ALA A 258 -3.02 -7.60 15.22
C ALA A 258 -4.22 -8.54 15.38
N THR A 259 -4.25 -9.37 16.44
CA THR A 259 -5.39 -10.23 16.76
C THR A 259 -6.64 -9.41 17.06
N GLU A 260 -6.55 -8.44 17.97
CA GLU A 260 -7.70 -7.61 18.41
C GLU A 260 -8.21 -6.70 17.29
N GLU A 261 -7.30 -6.12 16.50
CA GLU A 261 -7.66 -5.27 15.35
C GLU A 261 -8.42 -6.08 14.28
N CYS A 262 -8.09 -7.36 14.14
CA CYS A 262 -8.66 -8.26 13.15
C CYS A 262 -9.86 -9.07 13.64
N GLU A 263 -10.22 -8.99 14.92
CA GLU A 263 -11.45 -9.59 15.44
C GLU A 263 -12.68 -8.84 14.91
N SER A 264 -13.63 -9.58 14.33
CA SER A 264 -14.93 -9.03 13.99
C SER A 264 -15.71 -8.71 15.28
N PRO A 265 -16.55 -7.66 15.32
CA PRO A 265 -17.48 -7.48 16.42
C PRO A 265 -18.33 -8.75 16.56
N ARG A 266 -18.31 -9.40 17.72
CA ARG A 266 -19.26 -10.47 18.01
C ARG A 266 -20.65 -9.84 17.91
N LEU A 267 -21.41 -10.18 16.88
CA LEU A 267 -22.85 -9.97 16.88
C LEU A 267 -23.37 -10.73 18.09
N ASN A 268 -23.66 -10.02 19.18
CA ASN A 268 -24.50 -10.55 20.22
C ASN A 268 -25.83 -10.84 19.55
N SER A 269 -26.05 -12.09 19.13
CA SER A 269 -27.37 -12.60 18.88
C SER A 269 -28.09 -12.62 20.23
N THR A 270 -28.62 -11.48 20.65
CA THR A 270 -29.82 -11.48 21.47
C THR A 270 -30.94 -11.98 20.57
N SER A 271 -31.00 -13.31 20.42
CA SER A 271 -32.25 -14.00 20.20
C SER A 271 -33.01 -13.91 21.52
N ASP A 272 -33.64 -12.77 21.77
CA ASP A 272 -34.65 -12.61 22.80
C ASP A 272 -35.78 -11.73 22.24
N GLU A 273 -36.94 -12.37 22.18
CA GLU A 273 -38.31 -11.80 22.17
C GLU A 273 -38.85 -11.15 20.88
N LEU A 274 -39.51 -11.97 20.04
CA LEU A 274 -40.95 -11.89 19.73
C LEU A 274 -41.45 -13.16 19.01
#